data_AF-A0A9Q0DUX7-F1
#
_entry.id   AF-A0A9Q0DUX7-F1
#
_cell.length_a   1.000
_cell.length_b   1.000
_cell.length_c   1.000
_cell.angle_alpha   90.00
_cell.angle_beta   90.00
_cell.angle_gamma   90.00
#
_symmetry.space_group_name_H-M   'P 1'
#
loop_
_entity.id
_entity.type
_entity.pdbx_description
1 polymer ?
#
loop_
_entity_poly.entity_id
_entity_poly.type
_entity_poly.pdbx_seq_one_letter_code
_entity_poly.pdbx_strand_id
1 'polypeptide(L)'
;MVVNSALVVLTDLAAMLLGNIMFRRHFHLFLSVLLLSGPGLSLWVSQYSVFAKRTHFLYRMFLRSGWGWTCIFVGSFVLVLSFSRRRSVLLSLRHLSRMLAAGGVWLGFRKVLDLLGNATGSCYEALAAPPEGDPASGQILLLLREGESKARCLGNGMQWRGYEVSEDVFLLCLCCLLLAEETAVFGCYLEERGASGSPLRILFLFCVLLLALWLFLLLCLLAYFPQFPTQLLGGALGCLSWRGLYQGWYPLGPSWFCPGKPGVGLLNAGEKAA
;
A
#
# COMPACT_ATOMS: atom_id res chain seq x y z
N MET A 1 18.80 -30.34 -7.48
CA MET A 1 17.52 -30.67 -8.15
C MET A 1 16.31 -30.25 -7.31
N VAL A 2 16.19 -30.70 -6.06
CA VAL A 2 15.03 -30.41 -5.17
C VAL A 2 14.72 -28.91 -5.05
N VAL A 3 15.72 -28.06 -4.82
CA VAL A 3 15.51 -26.60 -4.67
C VAL A 3 14.93 -25.95 -5.93
N ASN A 4 15.41 -26.36 -7.11
CA ASN A 4 14.91 -25.82 -8.37
C ASN A 4 13.48 -26.30 -8.66
N SER A 5 13.18 -27.57 -8.36
CA SER A 5 11.83 -28.11 -8.47
C SER A 5 10.86 -27.41 -7.51
N ALA A 6 11.26 -27.20 -6.25
CA ALA A 6 10.46 -26.48 -5.27
C ALA A 6 10.21 -25.02 -5.68
N LEU A 7 11.24 -24.34 -6.19
CA LEU A 7 11.13 -22.99 -6.74
C LEU A 7 10.07 -22.93 -7.85
N VAL A 8 10.16 -23.85 -8.82
CA VAL A 8 9.22 -23.91 -9.94
C VAL A 8 7.79 -24.11 -9.44
N VAL A 9 7.55 -25.15 -8.63
CA VAL A 9 6.22 -25.48 -8.10
C VAL A 9 5.62 -24.32 -7.30
N LEU A 10 6.40 -23.72 -6.40
CA LEU A 10 5.92 -22.60 -5.58
C LEU A 10 5.55 -21.39 -6.44
N THR A 11 6.39 -21.06 -7.42
CA THR A 11 6.08 -19.95 -8.34
C THR A 11 4.91 -20.21 -9.25
N ASP A 12 4.74 -21.43 -9.76
CA ASP A 12 3.62 -21.77 -10.64
C ASP A 12 2.29 -21.71 -9.87
N LEU A 13 2.26 -22.23 -8.64
CA LEU A 13 1.08 -22.14 -7.77
C LEU A 13 0.74 -20.69 -7.42
N ALA A 14 1.75 -19.88 -7.05
CA ALA A 14 1.54 -18.47 -6.74
C ALA A 14 1.12 -17.66 -7.98
N ALA A 15 1.67 -17.97 -9.16
CA ALA A 15 1.27 -17.34 -10.42
C ALA A 15 -0.16 -17.71 -10.82
N MET A 16 -0.57 -18.96 -10.61
CA MET A 16 -1.94 -19.41 -10.82
C MET A 16 -2.92 -18.70 -9.89
N LEU A 17 -2.58 -18.56 -8.61
CA LEU A 17 -3.42 -17.84 -7.63
C LEU A 17 -3.58 -16.36 -7.99
N LEU A 18 -2.46 -15.66 -8.24
CA LEU A 18 -2.45 -14.22 -8.53
C LEU A 18 -3.01 -13.90 -9.93
N GLY A 19 -2.81 -14.80 -10.89
CA GLY A 19 -3.36 -14.68 -12.25
C GLY A 19 -4.85 -15.01 -12.34
N ASN A 20 -5.43 -15.68 -11.34
CA ASN A 20 -6.85 -16.03 -11.34
C ASN A 20 -7.75 -14.79 -11.43
N ILE A 21 -8.66 -14.79 -12.39
CA ILE A 21 -9.62 -13.71 -12.65
C ILE A 21 -10.42 -13.36 -11.38
N MET A 22 -10.80 -14.36 -10.58
CA MET A 22 -11.54 -14.14 -9.34
C MET A 22 -10.71 -13.38 -8.32
N PHE A 23 -9.43 -13.74 -8.17
CA PHE A 23 -8.51 -13.04 -7.30
C PHE A 23 -8.34 -11.58 -7.76
N ARG A 24 -7.97 -11.37 -9.03
CA ARG A 24 -7.76 -10.03 -9.60
C ARG A 24 -8.99 -9.13 -9.43
N ARG A 25 -10.18 -9.66 -9.70
CA ARG A 25 -11.43 -8.89 -9.61
C ARG A 25 -11.84 -8.58 -8.18
N HIS A 26 -11.67 -9.51 -7.23
CA HIS A 26 -12.22 -9.38 -5.88
C HIS A 26 -11.19 -9.01 -4.80
N PHE A 27 -9.90 -8.92 -5.13
CA PHE A 27 -8.86 -8.60 -4.15
C PHE A 27 -9.10 -7.23 -3.45
N HIS A 28 -9.60 -6.23 -4.17
CA HIS A 28 -9.96 -4.94 -3.56
C HIS A 28 -11.15 -5.04 -2.59
N LEU A 29 -12.09 -5.96 -2.82
CA LEU A 29 -13.20 -6.23 -1.90
C LEU A 29 -12.69 -6.95 -0.64
N PHE A 30 -11.76 -7.90 -0.81
CA PHE A 30 -11.07 -8.53 0.32
C PHE A 30 -10.38 -7.49 1.21
N LEU A 31 -9.62 -6.55 0.63
CA LEU A 31 -9.03 -5.45 1.40
C LEU A 31 -10.08 -4.56 2.09
N SER A 32 -11.20 -4.28 1.41
CA SER A 32 -12.30 -3.49 1.99
C SER A 32 -12.94 -4.19 3.20
N VAL A 33 -13.21 -5.49 3.09
CA VAL A 33 -13.73 -6.31 4.19
C VAL A 33 -12.73 -6.38 5.34
N LEU A 34 -11.44 -6.56 5.04
CA LEU A 34 -10.37 -6.56 6.04
C LEU A 34 -10.34 -5.24 6.82
N LEU A 35 -10.41 -4.09 6.15
CA LEU A 35 -10.45 -2.77 6.78
C LEU A 35 -11.68 -2.59 7.66
N LEU A 36 -12.87 -3.01 7.18
CA LEU A 36 -14.12 -2.96 7.95
C LEU A 36 -14.09 -3.87 9.18
N SER A 37 -13.35 -4.98 9.12
CA SER A 37 -13.22 -5.92 10.24
C SER A 37 -12.31 -5.41 11.37
N GLY A 38 -11.56 -4.32 11.15
CA GLY A 38 -10.55 -3.86 12.10
C GLY A 38 -11.06 -3.52 13.52
N PRO A 39 -12.26 -2.95 13.75
CA PRO A 39 -12.78 -2.78 15.10
C PRO A 39 -12.98 -4.12 15.82
N GLY A 40 -13.46 -5.13 15.08
CA GLY A 40 -13.62 -6.50 15.59
C GLY A 40 -12.27 -7.14 15.91
N LEU A 41 -11.28 -7.02 15.02
CA LEU A 41 -9.93 -7.54 15.25
C LEU A 41 -9.28 -6.97 16.51
N SER A 42 -9.48 -5.68 16.77
CA SER A 42 -8.90 -5.04 17.94
C SER A 42 -9.43 -5.57 19.27
N LEU A 43 -10.70 -5.97 19.32
CA LEU A 43 -11.31 -6.56 20.53
C LEU A 43 -10.78 -7.96 20.85
N TRP A 44 -10.34 -8.70 19.82
CA TRP A 44 -9.88 -10.09 19.96
C TRP A 44 -8.40 -10.21 20.29
N VAL A 45 -7.60 -9.21 19.97
CA VAL A 45 -6.14 -9.30 20.05
C VAL A 45 -5.61 -8.73 21.38
N SER A 46 -4.78 -9.51 22.06
CA SER A 46 -4.14 -9.11 23.32
C SER A 46 -3.11 -8.02 23.11
N GLN A 47 -3.22 -6.93 23.88
CA GLN A 47 -2.30 -5.78 23.86
C GLN A 47 -0.90 -6.11 24.45
N TYR A 48 -0.72 -7.28 25.04
CA TYR A 48 0.56 -7.73 25.61
C TYR A 48 1.52 -8.36 24.58
N SER A 49 1.11 -8.43 23.31
CA SER A 49 1.92 -9.01 22.25
C SER A 49 3.11 -8.11 21.88
N VAL A 50 4.17 -8.72 21.33
CA VAL A 50 5.36 -8.04 20.82
C VAL A 50 5.00 -6.99 19.75
N PHE A 51 3.94 -7.21 18.99
CA PHE A 51 3.50 -6.36 17.88
C PHE A 51 2.70 -5.12 18.32
N ALA A 52 2.29 -5.05 19.59
CA ALA A 52 1.61 -3.88 20.17
C ALA A 52 2.56 -2.69 20.38
N LYS A 53 3.88 -2.89 20.29
CA LYS A 53 4.87 -1.82 20.41
C LYS A 53 5.09 -1.11 19.07
N ARG A 54 4.69 0.17 18.95
CA ARG A 54 4.95 0.98 17.73
C ARG A 54 6.44 1.15 17.40
N THR A 55 7.32 1.01 18.39
CA THR A 55 8.77 1.10 18.20
C THR A 55 9.38 -0.16 17.57
N HIS A 56 8.58 -1.19 17.35
CA HIS A 56 9.04 -2.45 16.76
C HIS A 56 9.70 -2.23 15.39
N PHE A 57 10.76 -2.99 15.12
CA PHE A 57 11.60 -2.87 13.94
C PHE A 57 10.80 -2.91 12.64
N LEU A 58 9.81 -3.81 12.55
CA LEU A 58 8.98 -3.96 11.35
C LEU A 58 8.29 -2.65 10.94
N TYR A 59 7.74 -1.90 11.89
CA TYR A 59 7.06 -0.64 11.60
C TYR A 59 8.08 0.44 11.18
N ARG A 60 9.20 0.55 11.89
CA ARG A 60 10.22 1.57 11.59
C ARG A 60 10.90 1.35 10.24
N MET A 61 11.22 0.09 9.94
CA MET A 61 11.93 -0.28 8.72
C MET A 61 10.95 -0.36 7.55
N PHE A 62 9.93 -1.22 7.61
CA PHE A 62 9.12 -1.57 6.44
C PHE A 62 7.98 -0.60 6.16
N LEU A 63 7.23 -0.12 7.16
CA LEU A 63 6.12 0.81 6.87
C LEU A 63 6.62 2.13 6.28
N ARG A 64 7.62 2.73 6.93
CA ARG A 64 8.14 4.04 6.51
C ARG A 64 8.80 4.03 5.13
N SER A 65 9.38 2.90 4.74
CA SER A 65 10.00 2.70 3.43
C SER A 65 9.18 1.82 2.49
N GLY A 66 7.89 1.62 2.77
CA GLY A 66 7.06 0.64 2.07
C GLY A 66 6.95 0.90 0.56
N TRP A 67 6.89 2.17 0.18
CA TRP A 67 6.95 2.57 -1.22
C TRP A 67 8.28 2.20 -1.89
N GLY A 68 9.40 2.40 -1.19
CA GLY A 68 10.75 2.11 -1.69
C GLY A 68 10.96 0.62 -1.97
N TRP A 69 10.60 -0.25 -1.02
CA TRP A 69 10.66 -1.70 -1.21
C TRP A 69 9.77 -2.17 -2.36
N THR A 70 8.56 -1.60 -2.47
CA THR A 70 7.64 -1.89 -3.57
C THR A 70 8.25 -1.51 -4.92
N CYS A 71 8.86 -0.32 -5.02
CA CYS A 71 9.55 0.12 -6.23
C CYS A 71 10.74 -0.78 -6.59
N ILE A 72 11.54 -1.20 -5.60
CA ILE A 72 12.72 -2.04 -5.84
C ILE A 72 12.29 -3.40 -6.39
N PHE A 73 11.42 -4.13 -5.69
CA PHE A 73 11.05 -5.50 -6.06
C PHE A 73 10.14 -5.53 -7.29
N VAL A 74 9.05 -4.74 -7.30
CA VAL A 74 8.12 -4.71 -8.44
C VAL A 74 8.75 -4.05 -9.65
N GLY A 75 9.47 -2.94 -9.47
CA GLY A 75 10.17 -2.27 -10.57
C GLY A 75 11.20 -3.18 -11.21
N SER A 76 12.00 -3.90 -10.41
CA SER A 76 12.94 -4.89 -10.93
C SER A 76 12.21 -6.03 -11.64
N PHE A 77 11.09 -6.53 -11.08
CA PHE A 77 10.29 -7.59 -11.70
C PHE A 77 9.79 -7.16 -13.08
N VAL A 78 9.17 -5.98 -13.16
CA VAL A 78 8.64 -5.40 -14.40
C VAL A 78 9.75 -5.16 -15.42
N LEU A 79 10.90 -4.64 -14.99
CA LEU A 79 12.05 -4.39 -15.86
C LEU A 79 12.58 -5.70 -16.47
N VAL A 80 12.86 -6.71 -15.63
CA VAL A 80 13.40 -8.00 -16.08
C VAL A 80 12.40 -8.73 -16.97
N LEU A 81 11.11 -8.72 -16.62
CA LEU A 81 10.04 -9.32 -17.43
C LEU A 81 9.96 -8.66 -18.82
N SER A 82 9.91 -7.32 -18.85
CA SER A 82 9.78 -6.54 -20.09
C SER A 82 11.00 -6.71 -21.00
N PHE A 83 12.20 -6.60 -20.42
CA PHE A 83 13.45 -6.74 -21.15
C PHE A 83 13.65 -8.16 -21.68
N SER A 84 13.30 -9.18 -20.90
CA SER A 84 13.41 -10.59 -21.31
C SER A 84 12.53 -10.94 -22.51
N ARG A 85 11.38 -10.25 -22.67
CA ARG A 85 10.41 -10.53 -23.74
C ARG A 85 10.73 -9.76 -25.03
N ARG A 86 10.94 -8.44 -24.94
CA ARG A 86 11.03 -7.56 -26.11
C ARG A 86 12.41 -6.93 -26.32
N ARG A 87 13.33 -7.05 -25.35
CA ARG A 87 14.68 -6.43 -25.34
C ARG A 87 14.69 -4.91 -25.63
N SER A 88 13.56 -4.23 -25.42
CA SER A 88 13.40 -2.80 -25.68
C SER A 88 13.42 -2.00 -24.38
N VAL A 89 14.34 -1.05 -24.30
CA VAL A 89 14.48 -0.14 -23.15
C VAL A 89 13.27 0.79 -23.04
N LEU A 90 12.80 1.34 -24.16
CA LEU A 90 11.69 2.29 -24.18
C LEU A 90 10.39 1.65 -23.66
N LEU A 91 10.11 0.40 -24.05
CA LEU A 91 8.94 -0.33 -23.55
C LEU A 91 9.06 -0.63 -22.05
N SER A 92 10.27 -1.01 -21.60
CA SER A 92 10.52 -1.27 -20.18
C SER A 92 10.35 -0.01 -19.32
N LEU A 93 10.87 1.14 -19.80
CA LEU A 93 10.68 2.45 -19.14
C LEU A 93 9.20 2.85 -19.08
N ARG A 94 8.43 2.56 -20.13
CA ARG A 94 6.97 2.80 -20.13
C ARG A 94 6.26 1.96 -19.07
N HIS A 95 6.62 0.71 -18.88
CA HIS A 95 6.02 -0.09 -17.80
C HIS A 95 6.46 0.38 -16.41
N LEU A 96 7.72 0.82 -16.27
CA LEU A 96 8.21 1.43 -15.02
C LEU A 96 7.53 2.76 -14.70
N SER A 97 7.08 3.52 -15.71
CA SER A 97 6.38 4.78 -15.45
C SER A 97 5.03 4.59 -14.76
N ARG A 98 4.45 3.37 -14.75
CA ARG A 98 3.30 3.04 -13.89
C ARG A 98 3.63 3.16 -12.40
N MET A 99 4.83 2.76 -12.02
CA MET A 99 5.29 2.89 -10.64
C MET A 99 5.47 4.36 -10.29
N LEU A 100 6.09 5.13 -11.19
CA LEU A 100 6.24 6.59 -11.01
C LEU A 100 4.88 7.30 -10.88
N ALA A 101 3.91 6.94 -11.72
CA ALA A 101 2.54 7.46 -11.66
C ALA A 101 1.88 7.17 -10.31
N ALA A 102 1.92 5.92 -9.84
CA ALA A 102 1.38 5.55 -8.54
C ALA A 102 2.08 6.26 -7.38
N GLY A 103 3.40 6.42 -7.45
CA GLY A 103 4.18 7.18 -6.46
C GLY A 103 3.83 8.67 -6.48
N GLY A 104 3.63 9.25 -7.66
CA GLY A 104 3.18 10.64 -7.83
C GLY A 104 1.80 10.87 -7.23
N VAL A 105 0.85 9.97 -7.48
CA VAL A 105 -0.49 10.02 -6.86
C VAL A 105 -0.40 9.93 -5.33
N TRP A 106 0.39 8.99 -4.81
CA TRP A 106 0.60 8.84 -3.37
C TRP A 106 1.20 10.11 -2.73
N LEU A 107 2.26 10.66 -3.32
CA LEU A 107 2.89 11.90 -2.84
C LEU A 107 1.93 13.10 -2.93
N GLY A 108 1.16 13.20 -4.02
CA GLY A 108 0.14 14.23 -4.20
C GLY A 108 -0.92 14.17 -3.10
N PHE A 109 -1.50 12.98 -2.85
CA PHE A 109 -2.46 12.80 -1.76
C PHE A 109 -1.86 13.09 -0.39
N ARG A 110 -0.61 12.66 -0.11
CA ARG A 110 0.07 13.03 1.15
C ARG A 110 0.15 14.53 1.34
N LYS A 111 0.50 15.29 0.30
CA LYS A 111 0.56 16.75 0.37
C LYS A 111 -0.81 17.38 0.57
N VAL A 112 -1.83 16.91 -0.15
CA VAL A 112 -3.20 17.40 0.02
C VAL A 112 -3.72 17.10 1.43
N LEU A 113 -3.47 15.91 1.96
CA LEU A 113 -3.88 15.52 3.32
C LEU A 113 -3.14 16.33 4.39
N ASP A 114 -1.85 16.62 4.21
CA ASP A 114 -1.09 17.49 5.11
C ASP A 114 -1.63 18.92 5.09
N LEU A 115 -1.94 19.47 3.91
CA LEU A 115 -2.57 20.79 3.78
C LEU A 115 -3.96 20.82 4.43
N LEU A 116 -4.79 19.81 4.18
CA LEU A 116 -6.13 19.71 4.75
C LEU A 116 -6.07 19.53 6.26
N GLY A 117 -5.15 18.71 6.76
CA GLY A 117 -4.91 18.51 8.18
C GLY A 117 -4.53 19.83 8.87
N ASN A 118 -3.59 20.59 8.28
CA ASN A 118 -3.18 21.89 8.79
C ASN A 118 -4.30 22.95 8.71
N ALA A 119 -5.17 22.90 7.70
CA ALA A 119 -6.27 23.85 7.53
C ALA A 119 -7.48 23.56 8.43
N THR A 120 -7.74 22.29 8.74
CA THR A 120 -8.91 21.87 9.53
C THR A 120 -8.63 21.67 11.01
N GLY A 121 -7.36 21.54 11.39
CA GLY A 121 -6.98 21.31 12.77
C GLY A 121 -6.82 22.60 13.57
N SER A 122 -6.89 22.45 14.87
CA SER A 122 -6.65 23.53 15.82
C SER A 122 -5.70 23.07 16.91
N CYS A 123 -4.95 24.03 17.45
CA CYS A 123 -4.00 23.80 18.52
C CYS A 123 -4.64 24.13 19.87
N TYR A 124 -4.45 23.24 20.85
CA TYR A 124 -5.01 23.35 22.19
C TYR A 124 -3.89 23.32 23.22
N GLU A 125 -3.91 24.27 24.15
CA GLU A 125 -3.05 24.25 25.33
C GLU A 125 -3.75 23.52 26.49
N ALA A 126 -3.05 22.59 27.13
CA ALA A 126 -3.56 21.85 28.28
C ALA A 126 -3.33 22.68 29.55
N LEU A 127 -4.40 23.14 30.21
CA LEU A 127 -4.29 23.75 31.53
C LEU A 127 -4.17 22.66 32.59
N ALA A 128 -3.14 22.74 33.43
CA ALA A 128 -3.04 21.94 34.63
C ALA A 128 -4.22 22.29 35.56
N ALA A 129 -4.98 21.30 35.99
CA ALA A 129 -6.03 21.49 36.98
C ALA A 129 -5.42 22.07 38.28
N PRO A 130 -6.13 22.95 39.01
CA PRO A 130 -5.68 23.42 40.31
C PRO A 130 -5.50 22.23 41.28
N PRO A 131 -4.61 22.33 42.29
CA PRO A 131 -4.16 21.19 43.09
C PRO A 131 -5.21 20.53 44.00
N GLU A 132 -6.46 21.01 44.03
CA GLU A 132 -7.45 20.56 45.01
C GLU A 132 -8.82 20.36 44.35
N GLY A 133 -9.15 19.11 44.02
CA GLY A 133 -10.50 18.74 43.58
C GLY A 133 -10.55 17.53 42.65
N ASP A 134 -10.79 16.37 43.25
CA ASP A 134 -11.21 15.07 42.68
C ASP A 134 -10.44 14.49 41.46
N PRO A 135 -9.99 13.21 41.54
CA PRO A 135 -9.30 12.51 40.45
C PRO A 135 -10.18 12.15 39.24
N ALA A 136 -11.41 12.64 39.18
CA ALA A 136 -12.37 12.40 38.09
C ALA A 136 -12.50 13.57 37.09
N SER A 137 -11.80 14.68 37.33
CA SER A 137 -11.83 15.89 36.48
C SER A 137 -10.83 15.75 35.32
N GLY A 138 -11.28 15.27 34.17
CA GLY A 138 -10.46 15.16 32.95
C GLY A 138 -9.76 16.48 32.57
N GLN A 139 -8.56 16.37 31.99
CA GLN A 139 -7.75 17.50 31.49
C GLN A 139 -8.60 18.57 30.77
N ILE A 140 -8.63 19.77 31.33
CA ILE A 140 -9.37 20.91 30.80
C ILE A 140 -8.47 21.59 29.75
N LEU A 141 -8.76 21.37 28.46
CA LEU A 141 -8.11 22.00 27.31
C LEU A 141 -8.82 23.33 27.01
N LEU A 142 -8.25 24.50 27.31
CA LEU A 142 -9.00 25.78 27.25
C LEU A 142 -8.29 26.98 26.59
N LEU A 143 -7.21 26.81 25.84
CA LEU A 143 -6.75 27.86 24.90
C LEU A 143 -6.70 27.33 23.47
N LEU A 144 -7.63 27.80 22.62
CA LEU A 144 -7.69 27.50 21.20
C LEU A 144 -6.85 28.51 20.43
N ARG A 145 -5.78 28.06 19.77
CA ARG A 145 -4.96 28.91 18.89
C ARG A 145 -5.24 28.54 17.43
N GLU A 146 -6.10 29.33 16.79
CA GLU A 146 -6.47 29.15 15.40
C GLU A 146 -5.36 29.65 14.47
N GLY A 147 -5.10 28.92 13.38
CA GLY A 147 -4.16 29.31 12.33
C GLY A 147 -2.69 28.91 12.54
N GLU A 148 -2.33 28.22 13.61
CA GLU A 148 -0.99 27.62 13.74
C GLU A 148 -0.88 26.28 12.99
N SER A 149 0.27 26.04 12.37
CA SER A 149 0.54 24.74 11.74
C SER A 149 0.76 23.65 12.78
N LYS A 150 0.42 22.40 12.44
CA LYS A 150 0.60 21.23 13.32
C LYS A 150 2.03 21.13 13.87
N ALA A 151 3.04 21.41 13.03
CA ALA A 151 4.44 21.36 13.44
C ALA A 151 4.80 22.38 14.52
N ARG A 152 4.29 23.63 14.43
CA ARG A 152 4.51 24.66 15.45
C ARG A 152 3.76 24.33 16.74
N CYS A 153 2.51 23.86 16.61
CA CYS A 153 1.70 23.44 17.74
C CYS A 153 2.41 22.38 18.59
N LEU A 154 2.82 21.28 17.95
CA LEU A 154 3.51 20.18 18.63
C LEU A 154 4.92 20.59 19.11
N GLY A 155 5.59 21.47 18.38
CA GLY A 155 6.90 22.03 18.78
C GLY A 155 6.82 22.85 20.08
N ASN A 156 5.68 23.49 20.34
CA ASN A 156 5.42 24.24 21.57
C ASN A 156 4.90 23.36 22.72
N GLY A 157 4.88 22.02 22.56
CA GLY A 157 4.35 21.10 23.57
C GLY A 157 2.83 21.11 23.70
N MET A 158 2.12 21.73 22.76
CA MET A 158 0.66 21.82 22.75
C MET A 158 0.03 20.61 22.04
N GLN A 159 -1.27 20.40 22.25
CA GLN A 159 -2.02 19.28 21.68
C GLN A 159 -2.73 19.68 20.38
N TRP A 160 -2.50 18.94 19.31
CA TRP A 160 -3.21 19.12 18.05
C TRP A 160 -4.48 18.27 17.99
N ARG A 161 -5.60 18.84 17.52
CA ARG A 161 -6.79 18.09 17.12
C ARG A 161 -7.23 18.55 15.73
N GLY A 162 -7.33 17.61 14.79
CA GLY A 162 -7.78 17.88 13.43
C GLY A 162 -8.16 16.60 12.72
N TYR A 163 -8.66 16.74 11.49
CA TYR A 163 -8.96 15.58 10.66
C TYR A 163 -7.65 14.95 10.15
N GLU A 164 -7.34 13.76 10.66
CA GLU A 164 -6.16 13.00 10.25
C GLU A 164 -6.59 11.74 9.52
N VAL A 165 -6.10 11.53 8.30
CA VAL A 165 -6.30 10.29 7.56
C VAL A 165 -5.07 9.41 7.77
N SER A 166 -5.27 8.09 7.93
CA SER A 166 -4.16 7.16 8.13
C SER A 166 -3.33 7.00 6.85
N GLU A 167 -2.20 7.69 6.78
CA GLU A 167 -1.25 7.62 5.67
C GLU A 167 -0.63 6.22 5.51
N ASP A 168 -0.40 5.52 6.62
CA ASP A 168 0.19 4.18 6.65
C ASP A 168 -0.74 3.16 5.98
N VAL A 169 -2.03 3.19 6.34
CA VAL A 169 -3.05 2.31 5.74
C VAL A 169 -3.28 2.67 4.28
N PHE A 170 -3.27 3.96 3.93
CA PHE A 170 -3.33 4.40 2.53
C PHE A 170 -2.19 3.82 1.69
N LEU A 171 -0.95 3.97 2.14
CA LEU A 171 0.22 3.45 1.44
C LEU A 171 0.16 1.93 1.30
N LEU A 172 -0.13 1.20 2.38
CA LEU A 172 -0.18 -0.26 2.35
C LEU A 172 -1.26 -0.79 1.40
N CYS A 173 -2.45 -0.22 1.42
CA CYS A 173 -3.54 -0.64 0.52
C CYS A 173 -3.15 -0.39 -0.94
N LEU A 174 -2.57 0.79 -1.24
CA LEU A 174 -2.09 1.10 -2.58
C LEU A 174 -1.00 0.13 -3.05
N CYS A 175 -0.01 -0.16 -2.19
CA CYS A 175 1.06 -1.11 -2.49
C CYS A 175 0.53 -2.55 -2.71
N CYS A 176 -0.41 -3.01 -1.89
CA CYS A 176 -1.02 -4.35 -2.06
C CYS A 176 -1.71 -4.48 -3.41
N LEU A 177 -2.56 -3.51 -3.76
CA LEU A 177 -3.31 -3.50 -5.02
C LEU A 177 -2.38 -3.40 -6.23
N LEU A 178 -1.36 -2.54 -6.15
CA LEU A 178 -0.34 -2.40 -7.17
C LEU A 178 0.46 -3.70 -7.37
N LEU A 179 0.89 -4.34 -6.28
CA LEU A 179 1.59 -5.63 -6.37
C LEU A 179 0.73 -6.69 -7.04
N ALA A 180 -0.53 -6.81 -6.61
CA ALA A 180 -1.46 -7.80 -7.14
C ALA A 180 -1.65 -7.65 -8.66
N GLU A 181 -1.79 -6.42 -9.17
CA GLU A 181 -1.94 -6.16 -10.61
C GLU A 181 -0.67 -6.41 -11.41
N GLU A 182 0.48 -5.89 -10.95
CA GLU A 182 1.74 -6.01 -11.70
C GLU A 182 2.24 -7.46 -11.75
N THR A 183 2.01 -8.23 -10.69
CA THR A 183 2.46 -9.63 -10.61
C THR A 183 1.50 -10.61 -11.30
N ALA A 184 0.22 -10.27 -11.47
CA ALA A 184 -0.78 -11.13 -12.13
C ALA A 184 -0.41 -11.50 -13.58
N VAL A 185 0.39 -10.68 -14.27
CA VAL A 185 0.85 -10.93 -15.65
C VAL A 185 1.77 -12.16 -15.74
N PHE A 186 2.39 -12.56 -14.62
CA PHE A 186 3.36 -13.65 -14.62
C PHE A 186 2.76 -15.01 -15.00
N GLY A 187 1.48 -15.26 -14.65
CA GLY A 187 0.78 -16.50 -15.01
C GLY A 187 0.72 -16.71 -16.53
N CYS A 188 0.16 -15.74 -17.25
CA CYS A 188 0.10 -15.77 -18.72
C CYS A 188 1.50 -15.83 -19.36
N TYR A 189 2.50 -15.18 -18.75
CA TYR A 189 3.88 -15.27 -19.24
C TYR A 189 4.46 -16.69 -19.16
N LEU A 190 4.14 -17.45 -18.11
CA LEU A 190 4.57 -18.84 -17.98
C LEU A 190 3.91 -19.74 -19.02
N GLU A 191 2.62 -19.53 -19.30
CA GLU A 191 1.85 -20.27 -20.30
C GLU A 191 2.41 -20.06 -21.72
N GLU A 192 2.76 -18.82 -22.09
CA GLU A 192 3.31 -18.52 -23.43
C GLU A 192 4.73 -19.06 -23.67
N ARG A 193 5.56 -19.24 -22.64
CA ARG A 193 7.00 -19.55 -22.80
C ARG A 193 7.43 -20.92 -22.27
N GLY A 194 6.63 -21.58 -21.43
CA GLY A 194 6.91 -22.89 -20.83
C GLY A 194 8.08 -22.92 -19.81
N ALA A 195 9.08 -22.05 -19.94
CA ALA A 195 10.21 -21.94 -19.01
C ALA A 195 10.68 -20.50 -18.84
N SER A 196 10.46 -19.94 -17.64
CA SER A 196 11.10 -18.71 -17.20
C SER A 196 12.44 -19.00 -16.53
N GLY A 197 13.45 -18.16 -16.76
CA GLY A 197 14.72 -18.28 -16.06
C GLY A 197 14.58 -18.14 -14.54
N SER A 198 15.44 -18.83 -13.78
CA SER A 198 15.44 -18.80 -12.30
C SER A 198 15.44 -17.39 -11.69
N PRO A 199 16.15 -16.38 -12.23
CA PRO A 199 16.15 -15.02 -11.64
C PRO A 199 14.76 -14.38 -11.61
N LEU A 200 13.95 -14.56 -12.66
CA LEU A 200 12.61 -13.98 -12.74
C LEU A 200 11.65 -14.66 -11.75
N ARG A 201 11.75 -15.98 -11.60
CA ARG A 201 10.99 -16.76 -10.60
C ARG A 201 11.31 -16.31 -9.17
N ILE A 202 12.59 -16.13 -8.85
CA ILE A 202 13.03 -15.65 -7.53
C ILE A 202 12.49 -14.25 -7.26
N LEU A 203 12.56 -13.36 -8.24
CA LEU A 203 12.07 -11.98 -8.11
C LEU A 203 10.55 -11.90 -7.96
N PHE A 204 9.81 -12.75 -8.67
CA PHE A 204 8.38 -12.93 -8.47
C PHE A 204 8.06 -13.41 -7.05
N LEU A 205 8.79 -14.39 -6.50
CA LEU A 205 8.61 -14.81 -5.11
C LEU A 205 8.87 -13.67 -4.12
N PHE A 206 9.90 -12.85 -4.34
CA PHE A 206 10.12 -11.68 -3.50
C PHE A 206 8.92 -10.72 -3.53
N CYS A 207 8.28 -10.54 -4.69
CA CYS A 207 7.04 -9.76 -4.77
C CYS A 207 5.90 -10.43 -3.98
N VAL A 208 5.70 -11.74 -4.12
CA VAL A 208 4.66 -12.48 -3.37
C VAL A 208 4.88 -12.37 -1.86
N LEU A 209 6.12 -12.55 -1.39
CA LEU A 209 6.49 -12.40 0.02
C LEU A 209 6.28 -10.96 0.50
N LEU A 210 6.58 -9.97 -0.33
CA LEU A 210 6.35 -8.57 -0.02
C LEU A 210 4.83 -8.26 0.08
N LEU A 211 3.99 -8.82 -0.80
CA LEU A 211 2.54 -8.70 -0.71
C LEU A 211 2.02 -9.29 0.61
N ALA A 212 2.47 -10.49 0.96
CA ALA A 212 2.11 -11.12 2.23
C ALA A 212 2.54 -10.28 3.44
N LEU A 213 3.74 -9.69 3.39
CA LEU A 213 4.23 -8.77 4.41
C LEU A 213 3.36 -7.52 4.52
N TRP A 214 2.94 -6.91 3.41
CA TRP A 214 2.04 -5.75 3.43
C TRP A 214 0.67 -6.08 4.02
N LEU A 215 0.10 -7.23 3.66
CA LEU A 215 -1.16 -7.70 4.24
C LEU A 215 -1.02 -7.97 5.75
N PHE A 216 0.10 -8.59 6.16
CA PHE A 216 0.39 -8.83 7.58
C PHE A 216 0.55 -7.52 8.36
N LEU A 217 1.31 -6.56 7.83
CA LEU A 217 1.47 -5.26 8.47
C LEU A 217 0.15 -4.48 8.53
N LEU A 218 -0.68 -4.57 7.50
CA LEU A 218 -2.03 -3.98 7.49
C LEU A 218 -2.89 -4.61 8.59
N LEU A 219 -2.88 -5.94 8.71
CA LEU A 219 -3.59 -6.65 9.78
C LEU A 219 -3.11 -6.23 11.17
N CYS A 220 -1.79 -6.12 11.36
CA CYS A 220 -1.22 -5.64 12.62
C CYS A 220 -1.65 -4.19 12.94
N LEU A 221 -1.66 -3.29 11.96
CA LEU A 221 -2.12 -1.91 12.17
C LEU A 221 -3.59 -1.85 12.58
N LEU A 222 -4.45 -2.68 11.96
CA LEU A 222 -5.88 -2.73 12.28
C LEU A 222 -6.14 -3.35 13.66
N ALA A 223 -5.37 -4.36 14.05
CA ALA A 223 -5.55 -5.05 15.33
C ALA A 223 -4.96 -4.29 16.52
N TYR A 224 -3.71 -3.82 16.41
CA TYR A 224 -2.96 -3.24 17.53
C TYR A 224 -3.07 -1.72 17.63
N PHE A 225 -3.36 -1.02 16.53
CA PHE A 225 -3.47 0.44 16.49
C PHE A 225 -4.78 0.88 15.85
N PRO A 226 -5.95 0.49 16.41
CA PRO A 226 -7.24 0.85 15.85
C PRO A 226 -7.43 2.38 15.87
N GLN A 227 -7.69 2.96 14.70
CA GLN A 227 -7.99 4.38 14.53
C GLN A 227 -9.15 4.53 13.54
N PHE A 228 -10.37 4.33 14.03
CA PHE A 228 -11.59 4.46 13.22
C PHE A 228 -12.18 5.86 13.39
N PRO A 229 -12.62 6.53 12.30
CA PRO A 229 -12.71 6.07 10.90
C PRO A 229 -11.47 6.35 10.04
N THR A 230 -10.39 6.89 10.60
CA THR A 230 -9.24 7.42 9.84
C THR A 230 -8.50 6.36 9.02
N GLN A 231 -8.41 5.12 9.52
CA GLN A 231 -7.87 3.97 8.80
C GLN A 231 -8.75 3.55 7.62
N LEU A 232 -10.08 3.57 7.80
CA LEU A 232 -11.02 3.25 6.73
C LEU A 232 -10.90 4.26 5.58
N LEU A 233 -10.78 5.54 5.90
CA LEU A 233 -10.59 6.62 4.93
C LEU A 233 -9.26 6.47 4.17
N GLY A 234 -8.17 6.14 4.88
CA GLY A 234 -6.88 5.86 4.25
C GLY A 234 -6.95 4.69 3.27
N GLY A 235 -7.58 3.58 3.68
CA GLY A 235 -7.78 2.43 2.82
C GLY A 235 -8.68 2.71 1.60
N ALA A 236 -9.72 3.51 1.78
CA ALA A 236 -10.60 3.96 0.70
C ALA A 236 -9.83 4.81 -0.33
N LEU A 237 -9.00 5.76 0.11
CA LEU A 237 -8.13 6.53 -0.78
C LEU A 237 -7.16 5.63 -1.55
N GLY A 238 -6.66 4.57 -0.92
CA GLY A 238 -5.81 3.56 -1.57
C GLY A 238 -6.55 2.85 -2.70
N CYS A 239 -7.77 2.38 -2.42
CA CYS A 239 -8.62 1.74 -3.41
C CYS A 239 -9.02 2.68 -4.55
N LEU A 240 -9.38 3.94 -4.26
CA LEU A 240 -9.73 4.94 -5.26
C LEU A 240 -8.55 5.30 -6.15
N SER A 241 -7.37 5.48 -5.56
CA SER A 241 -6.13 5.75 -6.31
C SER A 241 -5.81 4.59 -7.26
N TRP A 242 -5.91 3.35 -6.79
CA TRP A 242 -5.74 2.17 -7.64
C TRP A 242 -6.78 2.11 -8.76
N ARG A 243 -8.08 2.32 -8.47
CA ARG A 243 -9.13 2.32 -9.50
C ARG A 243 -8.87 3.40 -10.56
N GLY A 244 -8.54 4.62 -10.13
CA GLY A 244 -8.22 5.72 -11.04
C GLY A 244 -7.06 5.38 -11.98
N LEU A 245 -6.00 4.76 -11.45
CA LEU A 245 -4.83 4.37 -12.24
C LEU A 245 -5.11 3.14 -13.13
N TYR A 246 -5.46 2.00 -12.55
CA TYR A 246 -5.51 0.70 -13.25
C TYR A 246 -6.82 0.45 -14.01
N GLN A 247 -7.95 0.99 -13.54
CA GLN A 247 -9.26 0.84 -14.19
C GLN A 247 -9.68 2.06 -15.01
N GLY A 248 -9.14 3.25 -14.70
CA GLY A 248 -9.41 4.49 -15.41
C GLY A 248 -8.34 4.84 -16.44
N TRP A 249 -7.12 5.15 -15.99
CA TRP A 249 -6.08 5.74 -16.84
C TRP A 249 -5.33 4.73 -17.72
N TYR A 250 -4.80 3.66 -17.14
CA TYR A 250 -4.02 2.65 -17.86
C TYR A 250 -4.79 1.89 -18.96
N PRO A 251 -6.12 1.70 -18.86
CA PRO A 251 -6.92 1.12 -19.93
C PRO A 251 -7.08 1.99 -21.18
N LEU A 252 -6.81 3.31 -21.13
CA LEU A 252 -6.93 4.22 -22.28
C LEU A 252 -5.94 3.92 -23.42
N GLY A 253 -5.06 2.94 -23.23
CA GLY A 253 -4.13 2.46 -24.25
C GLY A 253 -2.76 3.14 -24.12
N PRO A 254 -1.73 2.55 -24.76
CA PRO A 254 -0.37 3.11 -24.72
C PRO A 254 -0.30 4.39 -25.55
N SER A 255 -0.07 5.52 -24.90
CA SER A 255 0.18 6.83 -25.54
C SER A 255 1.41 7.49 -24.91
N TRP A 256 1.77 8.69 -25.36
CA TRP A 256 2.87 9.44 -24.73
C TRP A 256 2.61 9.70 -23.23
N PHE A 257 1.34 9.88 -22.86
CA PHE A 257 0.91 10.17 -21.49
C PHE A 257 0.43 8.93 -20.73
N CYS A 258 0.05 7.84 -21.41
CA CYS A 258 -0.54 6.67 -20.77
C CYS A 258 0.37 5.44 -20.92
N PRO A 259 0.80 4.81 -19.80
CA PRO A 259 1.72 3.68 -19.86
C PRO A 259 1.08 2.38 -20.38
N GLY A 260 -0.25 2.26 -20.31
CA GLY A 260 -0.99 1.06 -20.71
C GLY A 260 -1.10 -0.01 -19.62
N LYS A 261 -2.08 -0.92 -19.76
CA LYS A 261 -2.31 -2.01 -18.81
C LYS A 261 -1.10 -2.95 -18.64
N PRO A 262 -0.96 -3.63 -17.49
CA PRO A 262 -0.01 -4.73 -17.33
C PRO A 262 -0.18 -5.77 -18.46
N GLY A 263 0.94 -6.27 -19.01
CA GLY A 263 0.96 -7.24 -20.10
C GLY A 263 0.81 -6.69 -21.53
N VAL A 264 0.32 -5.45 -21.72
CA VAL A 264 0.14 -4.85 -23.05
C VAL A 264 1.49 -4.68 -23.75
N GLY A 265 1.60 -5.24 -24.96
CA GLY A 265 2.82 -5.19 -25.76
C GLY A 265 3.87 -6.24 -25.37
N LEU A 266 3.65 -7.01 -24.29
CA LEU A 266 4.48 -8.12 -23.84
C LEU A 266 3.89 -9.49 -24.22
N LEU A 267 2.57 -9.64 -24.09
CA LEU A 267 1.80 -10.84 -24.45
C LEU A 267 1.17 -10.68 -25.84
N ASN A 268 0.91 -11.80 -26.53
CA ASN A 268 0.32 -11.78 -27.87
C ASN A 268 -1.15 -11.31 -27.82
N ALA A 269 -1.59 -10.61 -28.87
CA ALA A 269 -2.88 -9.89 -28.92
C ALA A 269 -4.15 -10.75 -28.80
N GLY A 270 -4.03 -12.09 -28.77
CA GLY A 270 -5.13 -13.05 -28.64
C GLY A 270 -5.62 -13.27 -27.21
N GLU A 271 -4.76 -13.06 -26.20
CA GLU A 271 -5.12 -13.20 -24.79
C GLU A 271 -5.12 -11.82 -24.15
N LYS A 272 -6.14 -11.04 -24.52
CA LYS A 272 -6.56 -9.92 -23.67
C LYS A 272 -6.96 -10.55 -22.34
N ALA A 273 -6.10 -10.39 -21.35
CA ALA A 273 -6.42 -10.65 -19.95
C ALA A 273 -7.72 -9.89 -19.61
N ALA A 274 -8.84 -10.60 -19.74
CA ALA A 274 -10.15 -10.19 -19.26
C ALA A 274 -10.11 -10.03 -17.73
#